data_AF-A0A3B3TC89-F1
#
_entry.id   AF-A0A3B3TC89-F1
#
_cell.length_a   1.000
_cell.length_b   1.000
_cell.length_c   1.000
_cell.angle_alpha   90.00
_cell.angle_beta   90.00
_cell.angle_gamma   90.00
#
_symmetry.space_group_name_H-M   'P 1'
#
loop_
_entity.id
_entity.type
_entity.pdbx_description
1 polymer ?
#
loop_
_entity_poly.entity_id
_entity_poly.type
_entity_poly.pdbx_seq_one_letter_code
_entity_poly.pdbx_strand_id
1 'polypeptide(L)'
;MGRKLDLSGLTHKEAEHVLQVVKRDMMLRKKEEKRLRELRRELAEEGSRCLLLSRQEQFNQRCCMRCCSPFTFLLNRKRLCDDCGYNVCRSCGSYSAEERAWICTACHKARSPFPGLSNKASSYIHNAFLVMNVILISGGMSSCHWE
;
A
#
# COMPACT_ATOMS: atom_id res chain seq x y z
N MET A 1 -16.15 -10.91 21.02
CA MET A 1 -16.04 -10.46 22.42
C MET A 1 -14.61 -10.01 22.68
N GLY A 2 -14.36 -8.70 22.81
CA GLY A 2 -13.03 -8.17 23.12
C GLY A 2 -12.75 -8.31 24.61
N ARG A 3 -11.68 -9.01 24.98
CA ARG A 3 -11.22 -9.06 26.39
C ARG A 3 -10.68 -7.68 26.77
N LYS A 4 -11.19 -7.11 27.86
CA LYS A 4 -10.72 -5.83 28.41
C LYS A 4 -9.30 -6.04 28.93
N LEU A 5 -8.34 -5.28 28.41
CA LEU A 5 -6.98 -5.25 28.98
C LEU A 5 -7.05 -4.50 30.31
N ASP A 6 -6.67 -5.16 31.40
CA ASP A 6 -6.48 -4.52 32.69
C ASP A 6 -5.02 -4.02 32.78
N LEU A 7 -4.87 -2.71 32.95
CA LEU A 7 -3.58 -2.01 33.00
C LEU A 7 -3.30 -1.43 34.41
N SER A 8 -4.15 -1.73 35.40
CA SER A 8 -4.10 -1.17 36.74
C SER A 8 -2.85 -1.57 37.56
N GLY A 9 -2.15 -2.64 37.16
CA GLY A 9 -0.93 -3.12 37.82
C GLY A 9 0.38 -2.51 37.30
N LEU A 10 0.34 -1.59 36.34
CA LEU A 10 1.56 -0.99 35.79
C LEU A 10 2.10 0.14 36.68
N THR A 11 3.41 0.14 36.91
CA THR A 11 4.08 1.31 37.49
C THR A 11 4.14 2.45 36.47
N HIS A 12 4.32 3.69 36.94
CA HIS A 12 4.40 4.87 36.08
C HIS A 12 5.47 4.74 34.97
N LYS A 13 6.64 4.17 35.30
CA LYS A 13 7.73 3.95 34.33
C LYS A 13 7.37 2.93 33.25
N GLU A 14 6.67 1.85 33.62
CA GLU A 14 6.22 0.83 32.67
C GLU A 14 5.10 1.37 31.78
N ALA A 15 4.17 2.15 32.35
CA ALA A 15 3.11 2.82 31.60
C ALA A 15 3.69 3.78 30.54
N GLU A 16 4.69 4.60 30.90
CA GLU A 16 5.37 5.49 29.96
C GLU A 16 6.09 4.69 28.86
N HIS A 17 6.78 3.60 29.23
CA HIS A 17 7.46 2.75 28.24
C HIS A 17 6.46 2.12 27.25
N VAL A 18 5.35 1.57 27.75
CA VAL A 18 4.26 1.03 26.93
C VAL A 18 3.70 2.11 26.01
N LEU A 19 3.48 3.32 26.52
CA LEU A 19 3.00 4.45 25.73
C LEU A 19 3.95 4.79 24.56
N GLN A 20 5.26 4.81 24.79
CA GLN A 20 6.24 5.06 23.74
C GLN A 20 6.25 3.97 22.66
N VAL A 21 6.04 2.71 23.04
CA VAL A 21 5.89 1.60 22.08
C VAL A 21 4.61 1.78 21.26
N VAL A 22 3.48 2.08 21.89
CA VAL A 22 2.20 2.31 21.22
C VAL A 22 2.27 3.49 20.24
N LYS A 23 2.85 4.63 20.66
CA LYS A 23 3.04 5.81 19.81
C LYS A 23 3.84 5.47 18.55
N ARG A 24 4.97 4.76 18.69
CA ARG A 24 5.79 4.34 17.54
C ARG A 24 5.04 3.39 16.60
N ASP A 25 4.31 2.42 17.14
CA ASP A 25 3.49 1.50 16.35
C ASP A 25 2.39 2.25 15.58
N MET A 26 1.70 3.20 16.21
CA MET A 26 0.72 4.05 15.54
C MET A 26 1.32 4.86 14.40
N MET A 27 2.51 5.45 14.60
CA MET A 27 3.20 6.22 13.57
C MET A 27 3.62 5.34 12.39
N LEU A 28 4.16 4.15 12.66
CA LEU A 28 4.51 3.17 11.62
C LEU A 28 3.28 2.78 10.80
N ARG A 29 2.15 2.53 11.46
CA ARG A 29 0.89 2.18 10.79
C ARG A 29 0.32 3.32 9.96
N LYS A 30 0.31 4.56 10.47
CA LYS A 30 -0.15 5.75 9.72
C LYS A 30 0.70 5.97 8.46
N LYS A 31 2.02 5.77 8.57
CA LYS A 31 2.94 5.84 7.43
C LYS A 31 2.65 4.77 6.38
N GLU A 32 2.46 3.52 6.82
CA GLU A 32 2.13 2.42 5.92
C GLU A 32 0.75 2.62 5.27
N GLU A 33 -0.25 3.08 6.01
CA GLU A 33 -1.57 3.37 5.46
C GLU A 33 -1.51 4.49 4.40
N LYS A 34 -0.72 5.55 4.63
CA LYS A 34 -0.48 6.60 3.63
C LYS A 34 0.17 6.02 2.38
N ARG A 35 1.23 5.23 2.52
CA ARG A 35 1.93 4.57 1.41
C ARG A 35 0.99 3.67 0.59
N LEU A 36 0.13 2.89 1.25
CA LEU A 36 -0.84 2.00 0.59
C LEU A 36 -1.94 2.80 -0.11
N ARG A 37 -2.43 3.90 0.47
CA ARG A 37 -3.40 4.79 -0.18
C ARG A 37 -2.83 5.40 -1.46
N GLU A 38 -1.60 5.91 -1.40
CA GLU A 38 -0.91 6.48 -2.57
C GLU A 38 -0.73 5.43 -3.67
N LEU A 39 -0.27 4.22 -3.32
CA LEU A 39 -0.09 3.14 -4.28
C LEU A 39 -1.42 2.67 -4.92
N ARG A 40 -2.51 2.61 -4.15
CA ARG A 40 -3.85 2.29 -4.69
C ARG A 40 -4.33 3.36 -5.66
N ARG A 41 -4.10 4.64 -5.33
CA ARG A 41 -4.44 5.75 -6.21
C ARG A 41 -3.66 5.67 -7.52
N GLU A 42 -2.35 5.45 -7.47
CA GLU A 42 -1.50 5.27 -8.66
C GLU A 42 -2.02 4.14 -9.56
N LEU A 43 -2.38 2.99 -8.98
CA LEU A 43 -2.91 1.86 -9.75
C LEU A 43 -4.28 2.17 -10.37
N ALA A 44 -5.16 2.90 -9.67
CA ALA A 44 -6.47 3.30 -10.18
C ALA A 44 -6.36 4.32 -11.33
N GLU A 45 -5.47 5.30 -11.20
CA GLU A 45 -5.17 6.28 -12.25
C GLU A 45 -4.59 5.58 -13.49
N GLU A 46 -3.63 4.68 -13.29
CA GLU A 46 -3.02 3.89 -14.37
C GLU A 46 -4.04 2.96 -15.05
N GLY A 47 -4.94 2.33 -14.29
CA GLY A 47 -6.04 1.53 -14.84
C GLY A 47 -7.00 2.38 -15.69
N SER A 48 -7.38 3.56 -15.20
CA SER A 48 -8.21 4.52 -15.95
C SER A 48 -7.53 4.97 -17.25
N ARG A 49 -6.23 5.26 -17.20
CA ARG A 49 -5.42 5.58 -18.38
C ARG A 49 -5.44 4.45 -19.40
N CYS A 50 -5.21 3.20 -18.97
CA CYS A 50 -5.21 2.04 -19.86
C CYS A 50 -6.58 1.84 -20.53
N LEU A 51 -7.68 2.02 -19.78
CA LEU A 51 -9.05 1.92 -20.31
C LEU A 51 -9.35 2.98 -21.38
N LEU A 52 -8.80 4.19 -21.25
CA LEU A 52 -8.94 5.23 -22.26
C LEU A 52 -8.11 4.91 -23.51
N LEU A 53 -6.86 4.46 -23.33
CA LEU A 53 -5.96 4.13 -24.43
C LEU A 53 -6.41 2.87 -25.21
N SER A 54 -7.02 1.89 -24.53
CA SER A 54 -7.52 0.67 -25.19
C SER A 54 -8.68 0.93 -26.14
N ARG A 55 -9.39 2.07 -26.00
CA ARG A 55 -10.44 2.51 -26.92
C ARG A 55 -9.89 3.14 -28.20
N GLN A 56 -8.62 3.57 -28.20
CA GLN A 56 -7.97 4.10 -29.37
C GLN A 56 -7.54 2.96 -30.28
N GLU A 57 -7.96 3.04 -31.55
CA GLU A 57 -7.72 1.98 -32.52
C GLU A 57 -6.21 1.69 -32.68
N GLN A 58 -5.85 0.42 -32.52
CA GLN A 58 -4.49 -0.09 -32.67
C GLN A 58 -3.42 0.59 -31.78
N PHE A 59 -3.79 1.38 -30.76
CA PHE A 59 -2.82 2.07 -29.91
C PHE A 59 -1.82 1.08 -29.31
N ASN A 60 -2.31 0.00 -28.68
CA ASN A 60 -1.44 -0.98 -28.04
C ASN A 60 -0.72 -1.92 -29.03
N GLN A 61 -1.03 -1.85 -30.32
CA GLN A 61 -0.25 -2.54 -31.36
C GLN A 61 0.97 -1.71 -31.76
N ARG A 62 0.86 -0.37 -31.67
CA ARG A 62 1.87 0.59 -32.12
C ARG A 62 2.71 1.17 -30.97
N CYS A 63 2.14 1.25 -29.77
CA CYS A 63 2.74 1.92 -28.62
C CYS A 63 2.66 1.07 -27.34
N CYS A 64 3.64 1.24 -26.46
CA CYS A 64 3.65 0.65 -25.13
C CYS A 64 2.46 1.18 -24.31
N MET A 65 1.70 0.29 -23.66
CA MET A 65 0.54 0.69 -22.85
C MET A 65 0.92 1.59 -21.65
N ARG A 66 2.15 1.45 -21.13
CA ARG A 66 2.59 2.15 -19.91
C ARG A 66 3.18 3.52 -20.21
N CYS A 67 4.22 3.58 -21.04
CA CYS A 67 4.93 4.83 -21.33
C CYS A 67 4.40 5.56 -22.59
N CYS A 68 3.46 4.98 -23.31
CA CYS A 68 2.92 5.49 -24.59
C CYS A 68 3.95 5.68 -25.71
N SER A 69 5.21 5.25 -25.52
CA SER A 69 6.23 5.33 -26.56
C SER A 69 5.98 4.31 -27.66
N PRO A 70 6.23 4.66 -28.94
CA PRO A 70 6.03 3.75 -30.06
C PRO A 70 7.00 2.57 -29.96
N PHE A 71 6.52 1.39 -30.39
CA PHE A 71 7.37 0.24 -30.59
C PHE A 71 8.25 0.45 -31.82
N THR A 72 9.50 0.04 -31.71
CA THR A 72 10.46 0.08 -32.81
C THR A 72 11.14 -1.28 -32.92
N PHE A 73 11.42 -1.72 -34.14
CA PHE A 73 11.89 -3.07 -34.41
C PHE A 73 13.21 -3.42 -33.68
N LEU A 74 14.10 -2.44 -33.54
CA LEU A 74 15.44 -2.64 -32.99
C LEU A 74 15.56 -2.27 -31.50
N LEU A 75 15.01 -1.13 -31.08
CA LEU A 75 15.27 -0.56 -29.76
C LEU A 75 14.12 -0.81 -28.78
N ASN A 76 12.88 -0.80 -29.27
CA ASN A 76 11.68 -0.86 -28.44
C ASN A 76 10.75 -2.00 -28.85
N ARG A 77 11.26 -3.24 -28.75
CA ARG A 77 10.49 -4.45 -29.09
C ARG A 77 9.30 -4.65 -28.15
N LYS A 78 8.18 -5.08 -28.74
CA LYS A 78 6.93 -5.42 -28.04
C LYS A 78 7.06 -6.70 -27.21
N ARG A 79 6.42 -6.74 -26.04
CA ARG A 79 6.26 -7.91 -25.17
C ARG A 79 4.86 -7.90 -24.58
N LEU A 80 4.21 -9.06 -24.54
CA LEU A 80 2.87 -9.17 -23.96
C LEU A 80 2.98 -9.33 -22.45
N CYS A 81 2.20 -8.57 -21.68
CA CYS A 81 2.06 -8.81 -20.26
C CYS A 81 1.08 -9.97 -20.01
N ASP A 82 1.49 -11.00 -19.28
CA ASP A 82 0.63 -12.18 -19.05
C ASP A 82 -0.60 -11.88 -18.17
N ASP A 83 -0.48 -10.93 -17.22
CA ASP A 83 -1.61 -10.59 -16.33
C ASP A 83 -2.73 -9.76 -16.99
N CYS A 84 -2.37 -8.81 -17.85
CA CYS A 84 -3.35 -7.86 -18.41
C CYS A 84 -3.47 -7.89 -19.94
N GLY A 85 -2.67 -8.69 -20.63
CA GLY A 85 -2.72 -8.83 -22.09
C GLY A 85 -2.25 -7.62 -22.88
N TYR A 86 -1.71 -6.58 -22.24
CA TYR A 86 -1.21 -5.40 -22.95
C TYR A 86 0.24 -5.56 -23.40
N ASN A 87 0.56 -5.05 -24.60
CA ASN A 87 1.93 -4.92 -25.06
C ASN A 87 2.66 -3.82 -24.30
N VAL A 88 3.88 -4.12 -23.85
CA VAL A 88 4.77 -3.21 -23.12
C VAL A 88 6.19 -3.27 -23.66
N CYS A 89 6.94 -2.19 -23.43
CA CYS A 89 8.38 -2.13 -23.73
C CYS A 89 9.22 -2.84 -22.66
N ARG A 90 10.50 -3.05 -22.95
CA ARG A 90 11.47 -3.64 -22.00
C ARG A 90 11.56 -2.85 -20.69
N SER A 91 11.43 -1.52 -20.74
CA SER A 91 11.55 -0.67 -19.56
C SER A 91 10.27 -0.65 -18.71
N CYS A 92 9.14 -1.09 -19.27
CA CYS A 92 7.84 -1.11 -18.59
C CYS A 92 7.36 -2.52 -18.23
N GLY A 93 8.22 -3.52 -18.35
CA GLY A 93 7.95 -4.87 -17.87
C GLY A 93 9.23 -5.64 -17.55
N SER A 94 9.09 -6.69 -16.77
CA SER A 94 10.16 -7.59 -16.39
C SER A 94 9.77 -9.03 -16.70
N TYR A 95 10.78 -9.87 -16.96
CA TYR A 95 10.56 -11.30 -17.11
C TYR A 95 10.67 -11.96 -15.73
N SER A 96 9.63 -12.65 -15.30
CA SER A 96 9.66 -13.54 -14.15
C SER A 96 10.18 -14.90 -14.62
N ALA A 97 11.37 -15.28 -14.16
CA ALA A 97 11.95 -16.59 -14.48
C ALA A 97 11.15 -17.74 -13.85
N GLU A 98 10.60 -17.52 -12.65
CA GLU A 98 9.80 -18.49 -11.90
C GLU A 98 8.49 -18.81 -12.62
N GLU A 99 7.75 -17.78 -13.04
CA GLU A 99 6.48 -17.94 -13.77
C GLU A 99 6.67 -18.11 -15.28
N ARG A 100 7.92 -17.98 -15.75
CA ARG A 100 8.30 -17.94 -17.17
C ARG A 100 7.49 -16.92 -17.98
N ALA A 101 7.12 -15.82 -17.33
CA ALA A 101 6.11 -14.86 -17.77
C ALA A 101 6.67 -13.43 -17.89
N TRP A 102 6.15 -12.63 -18.82
CA TRP A 102 6.45 -11.19 -18.89
C TRP A 102 5.37 -10.41 -18.15
N ILE A 103 5.77 -9.61 -17.16
CA ILE A 103 4.85 -8.86 -16.31
C ILE A 103 5.15 -7.38 -16.43
N CYS A 104 4.14 -6.56 -16.71
CA CYS A 104 4.32 -5.13 -16.75
C CYS A 104 4.49 -4.55 -15.34
N THR A 105 5.10 -3.37 -15.23
CA THR A 105 5.37 -2.71 -13.94
C THR A 105 4.12 -2.48 -13.10
N ALA A 106 2.98 -2.18 -13.72
CA ALA A 106 1.72 -2.00 -12.99
C ALA A 106 1.18 -3.32 -12.42
N CYS A 107 1.19 -4.40 -13.19
CA CYS A 107 0.78 -5.74 -12.72
C CYS A 107 1.73 -6.25 -11.64
N HIS A 108 3.04 -6.05 -11.81
CA HIS A 108 4.02 -6.36 -10.78
C HIS A 108 3.75 -5.58 -9.48
N LYS A 109 3.49 -4.27 -9.56
CA LYS A 109 3.09 -3.45 -8.41
C LYS A 109 1.79 -3.95 -7.76
N ALA A 110 0.83 -4.43 -8.55
CA ALA A 110 -0.45 -4.94 -8.05
C ALA A 110 -0.32 -6.31 -7.34
N ARG A 111 0.66 -7.13 -7.74
CA ARG A 111 0.97 -8.42 -7.11
C ARG A 111 1.62 -8.28 -5.74
N SER A 112 2.38 -7.21 -5.52
CA SER A 112 2.96 -6.93 -4.21
C SER A 112 1.84 -6.99 -3.15
N PRO A 113 1.96 -7.86 -2.13
CA PRO A 113 0.95 -7.94 -1.10
C PRO A 113 0.72 -6.54 -0.55
N PHE A 114 -0.50 -6.04 -0.63
CA PHE A 114 -0.92 -4.89 0.17
C PHE A 114 -1.25 -5.48 1.54
N PRO A 115 -0.36 -5.42 2.56
CA PRO A 115 -0.63 -6.02 3.87
C PRO A 115 -1.87 -5.40 4.58
N GLY A 116 -2.52 -4.40 3.98
CA GLY A 116 -3.72 -3.73 4.50
C GLY A 116 -5.06 -4.16 3.88
N LEU A 117 -5.18 -5.35 3.28
CA LEU A 117 -6.48 -5.88 2.80
C LEU A 117 -7.27 -6.67 3.84
N SER A 118 -6.74 -6.85 5.06
CA SER A 118 -7.61 -7.22 6.18
C SER A 118 -8.19 -5.94 6.78
N ASN A 119 -9.51 -5.89 6.95
CA ASN A 119 -10.26 -4.86 7.67
C ASN A 119 -9.85 -4.68 9.15
N LYS A 120 -8.66 -5.14 9.54
CA LYS A 120 -8.12 -5.07 10.89
C LYS A 120 -7.53 -3.70 11.23
N ALA A 121 -7.17 -2.87 10.25
CA ALA A 121 -6.63 -1.52 10.52
C ALA A 121 -7.59 -0.66 11.36
N SER A 122 -8.91 -0.77 11.12
CA SER A 122 -9.93 -0.04 11.88
C SER A 122 -10.06 -0.53 13.33
N SER A 123 -9.97 -1.85 13.57
CA SER A 123 -10.06 -2.44 14.92
C SER A 123 -8.88 -2.09 15.81
N TYR A 124 -7.66 -1.98 15.25
CA TYR A 124 -6.47 -1.67 16.05
C TYR A 124 -6.33 -0.19 16.38
N ILE A 125 -6.75 0.73 15.50
CA ILE A 125 -6.75 2.18 15.82
C ILE A 125 -7.71 2.45 16.98
N HIS A 126 -8.89 1.81 16.98
CA HIS A 126 -9.83 1.88 18.09
C HIS A 126 -9.23 1.32 19.39
N ASN A 127 -8.52 0.18 19.32
CA ASN A 127 -7.86 -0.40 20.50
C ASN A 127 -6.68 0.45 21.01
N ALA A 128 -5.89 1.07 20.14
CA ALA A 128 -4.80 1.97 20.55
C ALA A 128 -5.35 3.27 21.18
N PHE A 129 -6.45 3.81 20.64
CA PHE A 129 -7.16 4.96 21.22
C PHE A 129 -7.77 4.61 22.58
N LEU A 130 -8.28 3.38 22.76
CA LEU A 130 -8.73 2.87 24.06
C LEU A 130 -7.58 2.68 25.05
N VAL A 131 -6.43 2.14 24.64
CA VAL A 131 -5.26 1.98 25.51
C VAL A 131 -4.72 3.35 25.94
N MET A 132 -4.66 4.32 25.03
CA MET A 132 -4.28 5.69 25.34
C MET A 132 -5.27 6.37 26.29
N ASN A 133 -6.58 6.21 26.09
CA ASN A 133 -7.59 6.73 27.02
C ASN A 133 -7.53 6.05 28.39
N VAL A 134 -7.31 4.74 28.46
CA VAL A 134 -7.19 4.02 29.74
C VAL A 134 -5.98 4.52 30.51
N ILE A 135 -4.82 4.68 29.87
CA ILE A 135 -3.60 5.20 30.52
C ILE A 135 -3.79 6.65 31.00
N LEU A 136 -4.45 7.51 30.21
CA LEU A 136 -4.74 8.91 30.56
C LEU A 136 -5.80 9.06 31.67
N ILE A 137 -6.74 8.11 31.80
CA ILE A 137 -7.79 8.14 32.84
C ILE A 137 -7.28 7.55 34.16
N SER A 138 -6.36 6.56 34.13
CA SER A 138 -5.81 5.92 35.34
C SER A 138 -4.68 6.69 36.03
N GLY A 139 -4.05 7.64 35.34
CA GLY A 139 -3.06 8.53 35.92
C GLY A 139 -3.38 9.96 35.50
N GLY A 140 -3.72 10.82 36.45
CA GLY A 140 -4.00 12.25 36.23
C GLY A 140 -2.81 13.00 35.63
N MET A 141 -2.56 12.81 34.34
CA MET A 141 -1.57 13.51 33.53
C MET A 141 -2.31 14.50 32.65
N SER A 142 -2.39 15.72 33.16
CA SER A 142 -2.85 16.90 32.44
C SER A 142 -2.05 17.08 31.14
N SER A 143 -2.77 17.12 30.02
CA SER A 143 -2.35 17.73 28.75
C SER A 143 -1.06 17.23 28.11
N CYS A 144 -1.14 16.14 27.32
CA CYS A 144 -0.22 15.96 26.20
C CYS A 144 -0.78 16.68 24.98
N HIS A 145 -0.11 17.76 24.56
CA HIS A 145 -0.38 18.48 23.31
C HIS A 145 0.00 17.57 22.13
N TRP A 146 -0.92 17.39 21.18
CA TRP A 146 -0.70 16.59 19.97
C TRP A 146 -0.71 17.54 18.76
N GLU A 147 0.48 17.89 18.25
CA GLU A 147 0.66 18.42 16.89
C GLU A 147 1.13 17.30 15.94
#